data_AF-A0A833HH98-F1
#
_entry.id   AF-A0A833HH98-F1
#
_cell.length_a   1.000
_cell.length_b   1.000
_cell.length_c   1.000
_cell.angle_alpha   90.00
_cell.angle_beta   90.00
_cell.angle_gamma   90.00
#
_symmetry.space_group_name_H-M   'P 1'
#
loop_
_entity.id
_entity.type
_entity.pdbx_description
1 polymer ?
#
loop_
_entity_poly.entity_id
_entity_poly.type
_entity_poly.pdbx_seq_one_letter_code
_entity_poly.pdbx_strand_id
1 'polypeptide(L)'
;MSMEQGQGLSFADRVRIRNSPETATRRLSGRVGEIHGFTMPATSGVEVIGSSAHEVALGVYFDDLKEALWFAPELLDFLDHGEGTTIRVQGSDVEWVKTERGDWLQRRRRVPLRARFVRWLAGH
;
A
#
# COMPACT_ATOMS: atom_id res chain seq x y z
N MET A 1 5.95 11.44 -9.89
CA MET A 1 6.39 11.33 -8.49
C MET A 1 6.69 9.86 -8.27
N SER A 2 7.95 9.46 -8.43
CA SER A 2 8.35 8.05 -8.28
C SER A 2 8.47 7.77 -6.79
N MET A 3 7.61 6.90 -6.28
CA MET A 3 7.75 6.34 -4.93
C MET A 3 8.59 5.06 -5.06
N GLU A 4 9.89 5.25 -5.26
CA GLU A 4 10.89 4.19 -5.15
C GLU A 4 11.68 4.43 -3.86
N GLN A 5 11.55 3.53 -2.88
CA GLN A 5 12.56 3.38 -1.81
C GLN A 5 12.58 1.94 -1.30
N GLY A 6 13.76 1.32 -1.38
CA GLY A 6 14.08 0.03 -0.75
C GLY A 6 13.70 -1.20 -1.56
N GLN A 7 14.64 -1.71 -2.37
CA GLN A 7 14.63 -3.08 -2.91
C GLN A 7 13.47 -3.40 -3.87
N GLY A 8 13.15 -2.48 -4.79
CA GLY A 8 12.25 -2.74 -5.94
C GLY A 8 10.78 -2.97 -5.59
N LEU A 9 10.40 -2.87 -4.31
CA LEU A 9 9.03 -2.96 -3.84
C LEU A 9 8.41 -1.56 -3.74
N SER A 10 7.19 -1.41 -4.22
CA SER A 10 6.45 -0.15 -4.27
C SER A 10 5.08 -0.25 -3.59
N PHE A 11 4.49 0.90 -3.30
CA PHE A 11 3.14 1.00 -2.77
C PHE A 11 2.15 0.26 -3.68
N ALA A 12 1.25 -0.53 -3.09
CA ALA A 12 0.31 -1.42 -3.76
C ALA A 12 0.93 -2.63 -4.49
N ASP A 13 2.22 -2.93 -4.32
CA ASP A 13 2.74 -4.22 -4.79
C ASP A 13 2.15 -5.35 -3.95
N ARG A 14 1.86 -6.47 -4.62
CA ARG A 14 1.45 -7.71 -3.98
C ARG A 14 2.68 -8.53 -3.65
N VAL A 15 2.75 -8.96 -2.40
CA VAL A 15 3.89 -9.69 -1.85
C VAL A 15 3.44 -10.96 -1.16
N ARG A 16 4.29 -11.98 -1.22
CA ARG A 16 4.18 -13.19 -0.40
C ARG A 16 5.14 -13.09 0.77
N ILE A 17 4.67 -13.48 1.96
CA ILE A 17 5.51 -13.55 3.14
C ILE A 17 6.41 -14.78 3.04
N ARG A 18 7.73 -14.59 3.11
CA ARG A 18 8.72 -15.67 3.11
C ARG A 18 8.53 -16.58 4.32
N ASN A 19 8.93 -17.83 4.16
CA ASN A 19 8.99 -18.74 5.27
C ASN A 19 10.27 -18.48 6.10
N SER A 20 10.09 -18.15 7.37
CA SER A 20 11.15 -17.97 8.35
C SER A 20 10.62 -18.34 9.74
N PRO A 21 11.48 -18.63 10.73
CA PRO A 21 11.01 -18.91 12.09
C PRO A 21 10.08 -17.84 12.67
N GLU A 22 10.37 -16.56 12.41
CA GLU A 22 9.62 -15.40 12.90
C GLU A 22 8.21 -15.32 12.28
N THR A 23 8.09 -15.59 10.98
CA THR A 23 6.81 -15.57 10.25
C THR A 23 6.01 -16.84 10.49
N ALA A 24 6.67 -17.98 10.66
CA ALA A 24 6.03 -19.27 10.93
C ALA A 24 5.39 -19.29 12.31
N THR A 25 6.10 -18.77 13.32
CA THR A 25 5.59 -18.63 14.70
C THR A 25 4.31 -17.80 14.74
N ARG A 26 4.21 -16.77 13.89
CA ARG A 26 3.03 -15.90 13.76
C ARG A 26 1.98 -16.41 12.76
N ARG A 27 2.19 -17.58 12.13
CA ARG A 27 1.33 -18.16 11.08
C ARG A 27 1.11 -17.25 9.87
N LEU A 28 2.14 -16.48 9.52
CA LEU A 28 2.15 -15.52 8.42
C LEU A 28 2.85 -16.06 7.17
N SER A 29 3.70 -17.08 7.29
CA SER A 29 4.45 -17.65 6.17
C SER A 29 3.53 -18.09 5.02
N GLY A 30 3.90 -17.73 3.80
CA GLY A 30 3.16 -18.06 2.58
C GLY A 30 1.90 -17.23 2.34
N ARG A 31 1.46 -16.42 3.30
CA ARG A 31 0.33 -15.49 3.10
C ARG A 31 0.69 -14.43 2.07
N VAL A 32 -0.34 -13.90 1.42
CA VAL A 32 -0.22 -12.85 0.41
C VAL A 32 -0.91 -11.60 0.93
N GLY A 33 -0.25 -10.46 0.79
CA GLY A 33 -0.79 -9.15 1.15
C GLY A 33 -0.35 -8.07 0.18
N GLU A 34 -0.76 -6.84 0.46
CA GLU A 34 -0.45 -5.65 -0.36
C GLU A 34 0.33 -4.63 0.46
N ILE A 35 1.36 -4.02 -0.13
CA ILE A 35 2.14 -2.98 0.54
C ILE A 35 1.31 -1.70 0.65
N HIS A 36 1.04 -1.25 1.88
CA HIS A 36 0.27 -0.04 2.20
C HIS A 36 1.12 1.08 2.78
N GLY A 37 2.37 0.82 3.16
CA GLY A 37 3.19 1.84 3.77
C GLY A 37 4.66 1.49 3.88
N PHE A 38 5.44 2.54 4.13
CA PHE A 38 6.87 2.49 4.39
C PHE A 38 7.11 3.28 5.67
N THR A 39 7.99 2.81 6.53
CA THR A 39 8.36 3.52 7.75
C THR A 39 9.81 3.27 8.12
N MET A 40 10.38 4.15 8.95
CA MET A 40 11.69 3.97 9.55
C MET A 40 11.51 3.49 10.99
N PRO A 41 11.78 2.20 11.30
CA PRO A 41 11.47 1.62 12.61
C PRO A 41 12.11 2.37 13.78
N ALA A 42 13.33 2.88 13.57
CA ALA A 42 14.09 3.63 14.57
C ALA A 42 13.39 4.91 15.06
N THR A 43 12.44 5.46 14.30
CA THR A 43 11.74 6.71 14.64
C THR A 43 10.23 6.51 14.84
N SER A 44 9.62 5.48 14.26
CA SER A 44 8.17 5.26 14.34
C SER A 44 7.73 4.40 15.51
N GLY A 45 8.62 3.60 16.10
CA GLY A 45 8.30 2.73 17.24
C GLY A 45 7.35 1.57 16.91
N VAL A 46 7.17 1.24 15.62
CA VAL A 46 6.35 0.10 15.19
C VAL A 46 7.03 -1.23 15.52
N GLU A 47 6.25 -2.27 15.83
CA GLU A 47 6.78 -3.63 15.92
C GLU A 47 7.09 -4.14 14.51
N VAL A 48 8.35 -4.46 14.25
CA VAL A 48 8.80 -5.04 12.97
C VAL A 48 9.00 -6.54 13.13
N ILE A 49 8.42 -7.30 12.21
CA ILE A 49 8.65 -8.73 12.06
C ILE A 49 9.89 -8.92 11.18
N GLY A 50 10.93 -9.58 11.71
CA GLY A 50 12.21 -9.79 11.03
C GLY A 50 13.35 -8.99 11.66
N SER A 51 14.46 -8.88 10.93
CA SER A 51 15.63 -8.15 11.43
C SER A 51 15.42 -6.65 11.31
N SER A 52 15.74 -5.91 12.38
CA SER A 52 15.76 -4.45 12.36
C SER A 52 17.03 -3.87 11.70
N ALA A 53 17.80 -4.71 11.00
CA ALA A 53 19.01 -4.27 10.29
C ALA A 53 18.70 -3.32 9.12
N HIS A 54 17.44 -3.29 8.67
CA HIS A 54 16.99 -2.39 7.61
C HIS A 54 16.51 -1.06 8.17
N GLU A 55 16.88 0.02 7.49
CA GLU A 55 16.43 1.39 7.82
C GLU A 55 14.94 1.59 7.53
N VAL A 56 14.34 0.72 6.71
CA VAL A 56 12.94 0.75 6.30
C VAL A 56 12.23 -0.57 6.65
N ALA A 57 11.00 -0.46 7.15
CA ALA A 57 10.03 -1.53 7.23
C ALA A 57 8.83 -1.27 6.31
N LEU A 58 8.25 -2.34 5.81
CA LEU A 58 7.16 -2.33 4.84
C LEU A 58 5.87 -2.79 5.53
N GLY A 59 4.84 -1.96 5.48
CA GLY A 59 3.52 -2.26 6.03
C GLY A 59 2.73 -3.06 5.00
N VAL A 60 2.48 -4.34 5.29
CA VAL A 60 1.73 -5.23 4.42
C VAL A 60 0.33 -5.41 5.00
N TYR A 61 -0.68 -4.97 4.25
CA TYR A 61 -2.08 -5.14 4.57
C TYR A 61 -2.57 -6.51 4.12
N PHE A 62 -3.26 -7.21 5.03
CA PHE A 62 -3.93 -8.48 4.74
C PHE A 62 -5.43 -8.30 4.78
N ASP A 63 -6.10 -8.64 3.67
CA ASP A 63 -7.56 -8.50 3.59
C ASP A 63 -8.28 -9.37 4.63
N ASP A 64 -7.77 -10.56 4.95
CA ASP A 64 -8.41 -11.45 5.92
C ASP A 64 -8.26 -10.98 7.37
N LEU A 65 -7.17 -10.28 7.69
CA LEU A 65 -6.90 -9.76 9.03
C LEU A 65 -7.45 -8.33 9.22
N LYS A 66 -7.75 -7.63 8.11
CA LYS A 66 -8.17 -6.22 8.08
C LYS A 66 -7.19 -5.26 8.76
N GLU A 67 -5.91 -5.64 8.82
CA GLU A 67 -4.83 -4.87 9.42
C GLU A 67 -3.56 -4.92 8.57
N ALA A 68 -2.64 -3.98 8.83
CA ALA A 68 -1.30 -3.98 8.27
C ALA A 68 -0.28 -4.37 9.34
N LEU A 69 0.61 -5.29 8.99
CA LEU A 69 1.76 -5.69 9.81
C LEU A 69 3.05 -5.18 9.16
N TRP A 70 4.04 -4.83 9.99
CA TRP A 70 5.30 -4.29 9.50
C TRP A 70 6.35 -5.38 9.38
N PHE A 71 6.94 -5.50 8.20
CA PHE A 71 7.95 -6.52 7.91
C PHE A 71 9.26 -5.89 7.51
N ALA A 72 10.34 -6.56 7.88
CA ALA A 72 11.64 -6.33 7.28
C ALA A 72 11.60 -6.75 5.78
N PRO A 73 12.18 -5.97 4.85
CA PRO A 73 12.05 -6.21 3.41
C PRO A 73 12.49 -7.60 2.94
N GLU A 74 13.48 -8.19 3.60
CA GLU A 74 13.99 -9.52 3.33
C GLU A 74 13.01 -10.65 3.64
N LEU A 75 11.88 -10.37 4.29
CA LEU A 75 10.80 -11.33 4.52
C LEU A 75 9.69 -11.26 3.47
N LEU A 76 9.83 -10.42 2.45
CA LEU A 76 8.83 -10.22 1.41
C LEU A 76 9.36 -10.70 0.06
N ASP A 77 8.55 -11.52 -0.62
CA ASP A 77 8.73 -11.86 -2.02
C ASP A 77 7.75 -11.09 -2.89
N PHE A 78 8.27 -10.33 -3.85
CA PHE A 78 7.46 -9.70 -4.88
C PHE A 78 6.68 -10.76 -5.68
N LEU A 79 5.39 -10.50 -5.90
CA LEU A 79 4.55 -11.31 -6.79
C LEU A 79 4.21 -10.54 -8.07
N ASP A 80 3.57 -9.39 -7.90
CA ASP A 80 3.10 -8.55 -8.98
C ASP A 80 2.87 -7.12 -8.48
N HIS A 81 2.75 -6.18 -9.41
CA HIS A 81 2.58 -4.78 -9.07
C HIS A 81 1.17 -4.40 -8.63
N GLY A 82 0.20 -5.31 -8.58
CA GLY A 82 -1.20 -4.97 -8.28
C GLY A 82 -1.84 -4.17 -9.41
N GLU A 83 -1.74 -4.67 -10.65
CA GLU A 83 -2.36 -4.02 -11.81
C GLU A 83 -3.84 -3.72 -11.54
N GLY A 84 -4.26 -2.51 -11.90
CA GLY A 84 -5.65 -2.08 -11.75
C GLY A 84 -5.96 -1.48 -10.38
N THR A 85 -5.05 -1.52 -9.40
CA THR A 85 -5.23 -0.80 -8.14
C THR A 85 -5.45 0.68 -8.40
N THR A 86 -6.48 1.25 -7.75
CA THR A 86 -6.87 2.65 -7.95
C THR A 86 -6.66 3.48 -6.70
N ILE A 87 -5.99 4.63 -6.85
CA ILE A 87 -5.93 5.67 -5.82
C ILE A 87 -6.86 6.81 -6.21
N ARG A 88 -7.58 7.33 -5.22
CA ARG A 88 -8.52 8.45 -5.38
C ARG A 88 -8.28 9.44 -4.27
N VAL A 89 -8.09 10.70 -4.63
CA VAL A 89 -8.08 11.80 -3.67
C VAL A 89 -9.51 12.28 -3.52
N GLN A 90 -10.04 12.27 -2.30
CA GLN A 90 -11.39 12.76 -2.02
C GLN A 90 -11.51 14.22 -2.49
N GLY A 91 -12.53 14.50 -3.30
CA GLY A 91 -12.74 15.85 -3.88
C GLY A 91 -12.01 16.13 -5.19
N SER A 92 -11.23 15.18 -5.72
CA SER A 92 -10.60 15.29 -7.04
C SER A 92 -11.37 14.50 -8.12
N ASP A 93 -11.40 15.01 -9.35
CA ASP A 93 -11.86 14.30 -10.56
C ASP A 93 -10.79 13.37 -11.15
N VAL A 94 -9.65 13.26 -10.48
CA VAL A 94 -8.52 12.45 -10.90
C VAL A 94 -8.54 11.10 -10.19
N GLU A 95 -8.36 10.05 -10.96
CA GLU A 95 -8.05 8.70 -10.50
C GLU A 95 -6.66 8.32 -11.00
N TRP A 96 -5.90 7.63 -10.17
CA TRP A 96 -4.65 7.00 -10.59
C TRP A 96 -4.87 5.50 -10.62
N VAL A 97 -4.46 4.85 -11.70
CA VAL A 97 -4.57 3.40 -11.88
C VAL A 97 -3.18 2.83 -12.07
N LYS A 98 -2.84 1.82 -11.28
CA LYS A 98 -1.54 1.14 -11.34
C LYS A 98 -1.48 0.22 -12.56
N THR A 99 -0.36 0.25 -13.28
CA THR A 99 -0.11 -0.61 -14.44
C THR A 99 0.55 -1.92 -14.04
N GLU A 100 0.60 -2.87 -14.98
CA GLU A 100 1.35 -4.13 -14.84
C GLU A 100 2.84 -3.92 -14.56
N ARG A 101 3.39 -2.75 -14.93
CA ARG A 101 4.81 -2.39 -14.75
C ARG A 101 5.08 -1.62 -13.46
N GLY A 102 4.04 -1.38 -12.65
CA GLY A 102 4.15 -0.62 -11.41
C GLY A 102 4.02 0.89 -11.56
N ASP A 103 3.88 1.41 -12.78
CA ASP A 103 3.63 2.83 -13.03
C ASP A 103 2.21 3.25 -12.60
N TRP A 104 2.03 4.53 -12.28
CA TRP A 104 0.72 5.10 -12.00
C TRP A 104 0.23 5.95 -13.17
N LEU A 105 -0.83 5.49 -13.85
CA LEU A 105 -1.48 6.24 -14.91
C LEU A 105 -2.58 7.13 -14.35
N GLN A 106 -2.46 8.42 -14.61
CA GLN A 106 -3.50 9.39 -14.29
C GLN A 106 -4.64 9.31 -15.29
N ARG A 107 -5.86 9.12 -14.80
CA ARG A 107 -7.11 9.18 -15.57
C ARG A 107 -8.01 10.26 -15.01
N ARG A 108 -8.29 11.29 -15.82
CA ARG A 108 -9.38 12.23 -15.50
C ARG A 108 -10.71 11.54 -15.75
N ARG A 109 -11.59 11.56 -14.75
CA ARG A 109 -12.97 11.17 -14.97
C ARG A 109 -13.74 12.36 -15.54
N ARG A 110 -14.62 12.08 -16.49
CA ARG A 110 -15.70 13.02 -16.81
C ARG A 110 -16.65 13.01 -15.63
N VAL A 111 -16.46 13.93 -14.69
CA VAL A 111 -17.47 14.20 -13.67
C VAL A 111 -18.63 14.90 -14.38
N PRO A 112 -19.85 14.34 -14.41
CA PRO A 112 -20.98 15.06 -14.99
C PRO A 112 -21.19 16.36 -14.21
N LEU A 113 -21.30 17.48 -14.93
CA LEU A 113 -21.37 18.87 -14.41
C LEU A 113 -22.44 19.12 -13.32
N ARG A 114 -23.35 18.17 -13.10
CA ARG A 114 -24.48 18.27 -12.17
C ARG A 114 -24.07 18.13 -10.69
N ALA A 115 -22.85 17.70 -10.38
CA ALA A 115 -22.37 17.53 -9.00
C ALA A 115 -21.70 18.79 -8.40
N ARG A 116 -21.63 19.92 -9.12
CA ARG A 116 -21.03 21.17 -8.62
C ARG A 116 -22.01 22.13 -7.92
N PHE A 117 -23.29 21.78 -7.77
CA PHE A 117 -24.30 22.65 -7.17
C PHE A 117 -25.20 21.91 -6.18
N VAL A 118 -24.71 21.63 -4.97
CA VAL A 118 -25.56 21.56 -3.77
C VAL A 118 -24.77 22.08 -2.56
N ARG A 119 -24.72 23.41 -2.40
CA ARG A 119 -24.73 24.06 -1.06
C ARG A 119 -25.08 25.55 -1.17
N TRP A 120 -26.32 25.84 -1.52
CA TRP A 120 -27.04 26.98 -0.96
C TRP A 120 -28.51 26.57 -0.83
N LEU A 121 -29.00 26.52 0.41
CA LEU A 121 -30.39 26.72 0.89
C LEU A 121 -30.61 26.01 2.24
N ALA A 122 -30.32 26.74 3.32
CA ALA A 122 -30.91 26.70 4.67
C ALA A 122 -30.05 27.68 5.51
N GLY A 123 -30.51 28.78 6.10
CA GLY A 123 -31.83 29.32 6.40
C GLY A 123 -31.63 30.31 7.58
N HIS A 124 -32.48 31.34 7.66
CA HIS A 124 -32.54 32.45 8.63
C HIS A 124 -31.63 33.66 8.41
#